data_AF-A0A5B7KKA9-F1
#
_entry.id   AF-A0A5B7KKA9-F1
#
_cell.length_a   1.000
_cell.length_b   1.000
_cell.length_c   1.000
_cell.angle_alpha   90.00
_cell.angle_beta   90.00
_cell.angle_gamma   90.00
#
_symmetry.space_group_name_H-M   'P 1'
#
loop_
_entity.id
_entity.type
_entity.pdbx_description
1 polymer ?
#
loop_
_entity_poly.entity_id
_entity_poly.type
_entity_poly.pdbx_seq_one_letter_code
_entity_poly.pdbx_strand_id
1 'polypeptide(L)' 'MFITTTTTNKPIPSSTADDYKQNIRTLLREVRLSYGAGLAMSLGGFARVELNYCVPLLVQRGDRPSQGLQFGVAASFL' A
#
# COMPACT_ATOMS: atom_id res chain seq x y z
N MET A 1 9.85 2.57 8.02
CA MET A 1 8.83 3.53 7.57
C MET A 1 8.65 3.33 6.08
N PHE A 2 7.53 2.77 5.68
CA PHE A 2 7.20 2.50 4.28
C PHE A 2 5.94 3.31 3.93
N ILE A 3 6.05 4.17 2.94
CA ILE A 3 4.89 4.89 2.37
C ILE A 3 4.57 4.21 1.05
N THR A 4 3.41 3.58 0.96
CA THR A 4 2.96 2.94 -0.28
C THR A 4 1.76 3.71 -0.81
N THR A 5 1.98 4.39 -1.93
CA THR A 5 0.94 5.09 -2.69
C THR A 5 0.55 4.20 -3.87
N THR A 6 -0.63 3.59 -3.82
CA THR A 6 -1.11 2.72 -4.90
C THR A 6 -2.06 3.53 -5.77
N THR A 7 -1.64 3.84 -7.00
CA THR A 7 -2.48 4.50 -8.00
C THR A 7 -2.96 3.45 -8.99
N THR A 8 -4.26 3.21 -9.05
CA THR A 8 -4.87 2.33 -10.08
C THR A 8 -4.78 3.06 -11.43
N ASN A 9 -4.11 2.45 -12.41
CA ASN A 9 -3.98 3.01 -13.76
C ASN A 9 -5.17 2.53 -14.61
N LYS A 10 -6.26 3.28 -14.59
CA LYS A 10 -7.31 3.12 -15.61
C LYS A 10 -6.89 3.93 -16.85
N PRO A 11 -6.90 3.34 -18.06
CA PRO A 11 -6.50 4.06 -19.27
C PRO A 11 -7.42 5.28 -19.51
N ILE A 12 -6.78 6.42 -19.77
CA ILE A 12 -7.42 7.73 -19.89
C ILE A 12 -7.89 7.93 -21.34
N PRO A 13 -9.20 8.09 -21.61
CA PRO A 13 -9.68 8.44 -22.95
C PRO A 13 -9.33 9.89 -23.29
N SER A 14 -8.99 10.14 -24.56
CA SER A 14 -8.44 11.39 -25.05
C SER A 14 -9.48 12.48 -25.37
N SER A 15 -9.07 13.72 -25.06
CA SER A 15 -9.42 15.03 -25.66
C SER A 15 -10.77 15.72 -25.34
N THR A 16 -10.78 16.53 -24.26
CA THR A 16 -11.43 17.87 -24.10
C THR A 16 -10.90 18.55 -22.81
N ALA A 17 -10.86 19.89 -22.72
CA ALA A 17 -10.31 20.61 -21.55
C ALA A 17 -11.06 20.35 -20.23
N ASP A 18 -12.35 19.99 -20.32
CA ASP A 18 -13.17 19.57 -19.17
C ASP A 18 -12.80 18.16 -18.66
N ASP A 19 -12.29 17.28 -19.54
CA ASP A 19 -11.78 15.96 -19.16
C ASP A 19 -10.56 16.08 -18.25
N TYR A 20 -9.75 17.14 -18.41
CA TYR A 20 -8.60 17.34 -17.54
C TYR A 20 -9.02 17.48 -16.08
N LYS A 21 -10.01 18.34 -15.78
CA LYS A 21 -10.54 18.53 -14.42
C LYS A 21 -11.16 17.26 -13.84
N GLN A 22 -11.87 16.49 -14.67
CA GLN A 22 -12.47 15.23 -14.25
C GLN A 22 -11.41 14.16 -13.98
N ASN A 23 -10.34 14.12 -14.77
CA ASN A 23 -9.22 13.22 -14.56
C ASN A 23 -8.49 13.51 -13.26
N ILE A 24 -8.18 14.78 -12.94
CA ILE A 24 -7.52 15.10 -11.66
C ILE A 24 -8.42 14.73 -10.48
N ARG A 25 -9.74 14.98 -10.58
CA ARG A 25 -10.69 14.59 -9.54
C ARG A 25 -10.79 13.07 -9.38
N THR A 26 -10.70 12.33 -10.47
CA THR A 26 -10.72 10.86 -10.47
C THR A 26 -9.44 10.30 -9.86
N LEU A 27 -8.28 10.80 -10.29
CA LEU A 27 -6.98 10.47 -9.72
C LEU A 27 -6.96 10.76 -8.21
N LEU A 28 -7.39 11.96 -7.78
CA LEU A 28 -7.45 12.32 -6.36
C LEU A 28 -8.44 11.46 -5.54
N ARG A 29 -9.53 10.99 -6.15
CA ARG A 29 -10.48 10.05 -5.50
C ARG A 29 -9.95 8.63 -5.39
N GLU A 30 -9.01 8.26 -6.26
CA GLU A 30 -8.41 6.93 -6.33
C GLU A 30 -7.05 6.84 -5.64
N VAL A 31 -6.52 7.95 -5.13
CA VAL A 31 -5.32 7.95 -4.30
C VAL A 31 -5.61 7.24 -2.98
N ARG A 32 -4.86 6.18 -2.73
CA ARG A 32 -4.81 5.49 -1.44
C ARG A 32 -3.42 5.70 -0.86
N LEU A 33 -3.39 6.21 0.37
CA LEU A 33 -2.16 6.42 1.13
C LEU A 33 -2.12 5.42 2.27
N SER A 34 -1.02 4.69 2.37
CA SER A 34 -0.75 3.81 3.50
C SER A 34 0.64 4.08 4.06
N TYR A 35 0.73 3.97 5.39
CA TYR A 35 1.93 4.20 6.15
C TYR A 35 2.21 2.97 7.01
N GLY A 36 3.42 2.42 6.90
CA GLY A 36 3.80 1.22 7.61
C GLY A 36 5.09 1.37 8.41
N ALA A 37 5.16 0.68 9.54
CA ALA A 37 6.40 0.43 10.28
C ALA A 37 6.61 -1.07 10.41
N GLY A 38 7.82 -1.54 10.11
CA GLY A 38 8.18 -2.95 10.17
C GLY A 38 9.31 -3.16 11.17
N LEU A 39 9.23 -4.22 11.96
CA LEU A 39 10.32 -4.76 12.76
C LEU A 39 10.77 -6.09 12.13
N ALA A 40 12.03 -6.18 11.73
CA ALA A 40 12.62 -7.43 11.26
C ALA A 40 13.67 -7.88 12.28
N MET A 41 13.51 -9.10 12.80
CA MET A 41 14.42 -9.73 13.74
C MET A 41 14.94 -11.03 13.14
N SER A 42 16.26 -11.16 13.02
CA SER A 42 16.89 -12.40 12.59
C SER A 42 17.34 -13.20 13.82
N LEU A 43 16.79 -14.38 14.01
CA LEU A 43 17.15 -15.30 15.08
C LEU A 43 18.26 -16.24 14.57
N GLY A 44 19.51 -15.82 14.79
CA GLY A 44 20.69 -16.69 14.68
C GLY A 44 20.96 -17.30 13.29
N GLY A 45 20.37 -16.77 12.21
CA GLY A 45 20.53 -17.30 10.84
C GLY A 45 19.57 -18.43 10.45
N PHE A 46 18.82 -18.98 11.41
CA PHE A 46 17.87 -20.08 11.18
C PHE A 46 16.44 -19.60 10.94
N ALA A 47 16.08 -18.43 11.46
CA ALA A 47 14.77 -17.85 11.28
C ALA A 47 14.81 -16.32 11.22
N ARG A 48 13.90 -15.73 10.44
CA ARG A 48 13.62 -14.31 10.37
C ARG A 48 12.16 -14.10 10.75
N VAL A 49 11.94 -13.26 11.74
CA VAL A 49 10.62 -12.84 12.18
C VAL A 49 10.41 -11.41 11.73
N GLU A 50 9.38 -11.18 10.94
CA GLU A 50 9.01 -9.87 10.41
C GLU A 50 7.64 -9.48 10.96
N LEU A 51 7.56 -8.29 11.55
CA LEU A 51 6.35 -7.73 12.10
C LEU A 51 6.09 -6.40 11.41
N ASN A 52 5.20 -6.39 10.43
CA ASN A 52 4.84 -5.20 9.66
C ASN A 52 3.50 -4.66 10.13
N TYR A 53 3.48 -3.45 10.69
CA TYR A 53 2.26 -2.74 11.06
C TYR A 53 1.90 -1.73 9.97
N CYS A 54 0.78 -1.92 9.29
CA CYS A 54 0.33 -1.06 8.20
C CYS A 54 -0.93 -0.28 8.61
N VAL A 55 -0.83 1.06 8.59
CA VAL A 55 -1.90 2.01 8.87
C VAL A 55 -2.25 2.74 7.58
N PRO A 56 -3.40 2.47 6.95
CA PRO A 56 -3.82 3.29 5.82
C PRO A 56 -4.37 4.63 6.31
N LEU A 57 -3.88 5.70 5.69
CA LEU A 57 -4.31 7.08 5.91
C LEU A 57 -5.47 7.46 4.98
N LEU A 58 -5.46 6.98 3.74
CA LEU A 58 -6.54 7.17 2.77
C LEU A 58 -6.96 5.81 2.19
N VAL A 59 -8.20 5.42 2.52
CA VAL A 59 -8.85 4.20 2.02
C VAL A 59 -10.04 4.61 1.17
N GLN A 60 -10.19 4.01 0.00
CA GLN A 60 -11.35 4.26 -0.87
C GLN A 60 -12.54 3.38 -0.47
N ARG A 61 -13.78 3.89 -0.57
CA ARG A 61 -15.00 3.10 -0.33
C ARG A 61 -15.06 1.92 -1.32
N GLY A 62 -15.00 0.69 -0.79
CA GLY A 62 -14.96 -0.55 -1.56
C GLY A 62 -13.60 -1.25 -1.52
N ASP A 63 -12.57 -0.57 -1.01
CA ASP A 63 -11.30 -1.21 -0.78
C ASP A 63 -11.31 -2.07 0.48
N ARG A 64 -10.57 -3.19 0.45
CA ARG A 64 -10.32 -4.00 1.65
C ARG A 64 -8.94 -3.64 2.17
N PRO A 65 -8.81 -2.57 2.98
CA PRO A 65 -7.53 -2.24 3.54
C PRO A 65 -7.09 -3.39 4.44
N SER A 66 -5.93 -3.97 4.16
CA SER A 66 -5.22 -4.87 5.08
C SER A 66 -4.64 -4.04 6.22
N GLN A 67 -5.52 -3.47 7.06
CA GLN A 67 -5.14 -2.68 8.21
C GLN A 67 -4.62 -3.60 9.32
N GLY A 68 -3.53 -3.18 9.95
CA GLY A 68 -3.07 -3.80 11.18
C GLY A 68 -1.75 -4.53 11.06
N LEU A 69 -1.61 -5.57 11.90
CA LEU A 69 -0.37 -6.27 12.16
C LEU A 69 -0.23 -7.47 11.20
N GLN A 70 0.80 -7.45 10.38
CA GLN A 70 1.18 -8.56 9.52
C GLN A 70 2.42 -9.21 10.11
N PHE A 71 2.29 -10.48 10.48
CA PHE A 71 3.37 -11.29 11.05
C PHE A 71 3.87 -12.27 10.00
N GLY A 72 5.16 -12.23 9.71
CA GLY A 72 5.86 -13.13 8.82
C GLY A 72 6.93 -13.90 9.58
N VAL A 73 7.05 -15.20 9.33
CA VAL A 73 8.16 -16.01 9.82
C VAL A 73 8.74 -16.74 8.63
N ALA A 74 10.03 -16.51 8.37
CA ALA A 74 10.79 -17.23 7.38
C ALA A 74 11.86 -18.05 8.09
N ALA A 75 11.77 -19.37 8.03
CA ALA A 75 12.85 -20.25 8.46
C ALA A 75 13.77 -20.54 7.27
N SER A 76 15.08 -20.39 7.45
CA SER A 76 16.07 -20.84 6.48
C SER A 76 16.74 -22.08 7.07
N PHE A 77 16.42 -23.25 6.51
CA PHE A 77 17.16 -24.48 6.78
C PHE A 77 18.36 -24.55 5.84
N LEU A 78 19.55 -24.70 6.42
CA LEU A 78 20.82 -24.93 5.72
C LEU A 78 21.23 -26.39 5.88
#